data_AF-A0A9X1NI61-F1
#
_entry.id   AF-A0A9X1NI61-F1
#
_cell.length_a   1.000
_cell.length_b   1.000
_cell.length_c   1.000
_cell.angle_alpha   90.00
_cell.angle_beta   90.00
_cell.angle_gamma   90.00
#
_symmetry.space_group_name_H-M   'P 1'
#
loop_
_entity.id
_entity.type
_entity.pdbx_description
1 polymer ?
#
loop_
_entity_poly.entity_id
_entity_poly.type
_entity_poly.pdbx_seq_one_letter_code
_entity_poly.pdbx_strand_id
1 'polypeptide(L)'
;MSPPLMIAHRTPADRNGCQALVNSGANVFEVDLMLAADDEIVLSHDIPFLTSLPWFRHDGLRLMFGRHPSGPPLEAVAELLPPEVEMLLDLKCDRGTEAFRLVRKLLTLELDPARCYVSSKNWRSLEELEREGFRTWRSVAHPWALRSLLEDDAVPGYAVTVRHPMLTAGPEGSIERLQRLGKVMAWTVNDPRRANELVAAGVDGVTSDRPEVFSAMSNTVLG
;
A
#
# COMPACT_ATOMS: atom_id res chain seq x y z
N MET A 1 2.36 14.12 -17.97
CA MET A 1 2.30 12.96 -17.05
C MET A 1 2.02 13.51 -15.65
N SER A 2 1.17 12.85 -14.87
CA SER A 2 0.99 13.22 -13.46
C SER A 2 2.28 12.95 -12.68
N PRO A 3 2.61 13.73 -11.64
CA PRO A 3 3.76 13.44 -10.79
C PRO A 3 3.62 12.06 -10.14
N PRO A 4 4.74 11.36 -9.87
CA PRO A 4 4.69 10.06 -9.20
C PRO A 4 4.14 10.21 -7.77
N LEU A 5 3.42 9.19 -7.31
CA LEU A 5 2.96 9.11 -5.92
C LEU A 5 4.15 8.79 -5.00
N MET A 6 4.31 9.59 -3.95
CA MET A 6 5.33 9.44 -2.92
C MET A 6 4.65 8.94 -1.67
N ILE A 7 4.71 7.63 -1.46
CA ILE A 7 3.90 6.92 -0.48
C ILE A 7 4.76 6.62 0.76
N ALA A 8 4.43 7.26 1.88
CA ALA A 8 5.06 6.95 3.17
C ALA A 8 4.58 5.58 3.65
N HIS A 9 5.50 4.62 3.76
CA HIS A 9 5.27 3.33 4.40
C HIS A 9 5.20 3.57 5.90
N ARG A 10 4.12 3.13 6.54
CA ARG A 10 3.85 3.33 7.99
C ARG A 10 3.57 4.79 8.40
N THR A 11 2.30 5.11 8.53
CA THR A 11 1.85 6.41 9.05
C THR A 11 2.31 6.66 10.50
N PRO A 12 2.94 7.80 10.81
CA PRO A 12 3.29 8.18 12.18
C PRO A 12 2.08 8.32 13.10
N ALA A 13 2.26 8.06 14.39
CA ALA A 13 1.20 8.17 15.39
C ALA A 13 0.97 9.60 15.91
N ASP A 14 1.64 10.60 15.34
CA ASP A 14 1.53 12.01 15.74
C ASP A 14 1.58 12.98 14.55
N ARG A 15 0.98 14.15 14.74
CA ARG A 15 0.85 15.18 13.69
C ARG A 15 2.20 15.74 13.22
N ASN A 16 3.19 15.85 14.11
CA ASN A 16 4.50 16.39 13.75
C ASN A 16 5.25 15.42 12.84
N GLY A 17 5.19 14.12 13.13
CA GLY A 17 5.69 13.05 12.28
C GLY A 17 5.04 13.06 10.91
N CYS A 18 3.71 13.20 10.84
CA CYS A 18 2.98 13.31 9.58
C CYS A 18 3.44 14.54 8.77
N GLN A 19 3.55 15.70 9.42
CA GLN A 19 4.01 16.93 8.75
C GLN A 19 5.45 16.81 8.25
N ALA A 20 6.34 16.12 8.98
CA ALA A 20 7.73 15.92 8.55
C ALA A 20 7.83 15.09 7.26
N LEU A 21 6.95 14.08 7.10
CA LEU A 21 6.87 13.28 5.88
C LEU A 21 6.32 14.09 4.70
N VAL A 22 5.29 14.91 4.92
CA VAL A 22 4.80 15.85 3.90
C VAL A 22 5.89 16.82 3.46
N ASN A 23 6.64 17.38 4.41
CA ASN A 23 7.76 18.28 4.11
C ASN A 23 8.89 17.59 3.34
N SER A 24 8.97 16.27 3.40
CA SER A 24 9.92 15.45 2.62
C SER A 24 9.40 15.12 1.22
N GLY A 25 8.13 15.44 0.92
CA GLY A 25 7.49 15.23 -0.37
C GLY A 25 6.42 14.13 -0.39
N ALA A 26 6.18 13.42 0.72
CA ALA A 26 5.15 12.39 0.76
C ALA A 26 3.75 13.01 0.56
N ASN A 27 2.95 12.41 -0.32
CA ASN A 27 1.59 12.85 -0.62
C ASN A 27 0.53 11.74 -0.43
N VAL A 28 0.99 10.51 -0.15
CA VAL A 28 0.14 9.39 0.21
C VAL A 28 0.69 8.72 1.47
N PHE A 29 -0.18 8.35 2.39
CA PHE A 29 0.18 7.71 3.65
C PHE A 29 -0.40 6.30 3.68
N GLU A 30 0.46 5.30 3.79
CA GLU A 30 0.04 3.91 3.90
C GLU A 30 -0.33 3.56 5.35
N VAL A 31 -1.45 2.85 5.46
CA VAL A 31 -2.01 2.33 6.71
C VAL A 31 -2.45 0.88 6.52
N ASP A 32 -1.92 0.00 7.35
CA ASP A 32 -2.21 -1.44 7.28
C ASP A 32 -3.45 -1.75 8.08
N LEU A 33 -4.48 -2.23 7.40
CA LEU A 33 -5.76 -2.55 8.04
C LEU A 33 -5.84 -4.02 8.39
N MET A 34 -6.20 -4.28 9.65
CA MET A 34 -6.53 -5.60 10.16
C MET A 34 -7.82 -5.57 11.00
N LEU A 35 -8.44 -6.74 11.19
CA LEU A 35 -9.54 -6.90 12.13
C LEU A 35 -9.01 -7.31 13.52
N ALA A 36 -9.46 -6.58 14.54
CA ALA A 36 -9.28 -6.93 15.95
C ALA A 36 -10.25 -8.07 16.38
N ALA A 37 -10.21 -8.44 17.66
CA ALA A 37 -11.01 -9.56 18.20
C ALA A 37 -12.53 -9.34 18.14
N ASP A 38 -12.94 -8.07 18.15
CA ASP A 38 -14.32 -7.57 18.12
C ASP A 38 -14.78 -7.15 16.71
N ASP A 39 -14.05 -7.56 15.66
CA ASP A 39 -14.27 -7.17 14.26
C ASP A 39 -14.16 -5.64 14.03
N GLU A 40 -13.51 -4.89 14.93
CA GLU A 40 -13.12 -3.50 14.67
C GLU A 40 -11.89 -3.42 13.77
N ILE A 41 -11.83 -2.36 12.93
CA ILE A 41 -10.67 -2.09 12.07
C ILE A 41 -9.61 -1.39 12.90
N VAL A 42 -8.41 -1.98 12.94
CA VAL A 42 -7.25 -1.43 13.61
C VAL A 42 -6.08 -1.30 12.64
N LEU A 43 -5.25 -0.30 12.89
CA LEU A 43 -4.00 -0.12 12.17
C LEU A 43 -2.91 -0.97 12.80
N SER A 44 -2.43 -1.98 12.08
CA SER A 44 -1.44 -2.91 12.60
C SER A 44 -0.69 -3.62 11.48
N HIS A 45 0.63 -3.69 11.59
CA HIS A 45 1.49 -4.56 10.77
C HIS A 45 1.67 -5.96 11.37
N ASP A 46 1.06 -6.23 12.53
CA ASP A 46 1.36 -7.41 13.34
C ASP A 46 0.84 -8.65 12.62
N ILE A 47 1.73 -9.50 12.11
CA ILE A 47 1.33 -10.76 11.49
C ILE A 47 1.64 -11.94 12.41
N PRO A 48 0.82 -13.00 12.40
CA PRO A 48 1.13 -14.20 13.17
C PRO A 48 2.41 -14.86 12.64
N PHE A 49 3.27 -15.30 13.56
CA PHE A 49 4.55 -15.94 13.25
C PHE A 49 4.37 -17.22 12.42
N LEU A 50 3.38 -18.02 12.78
CA LEU A 50 2.89 -19.17 12.01
C LEU A 50 1.36 -19.22 12.14
N THR A 51 0.67 -19.66 11.10
CA THR A 51 -0.79 -19.88 11.16
C THR A 51 -1.19 -20.87 12.25
N SER A 52 -0.32 -21.84 12.57
CA SER A 52 -0.51 -22.81 13.66
C SER A 52 -0.17 -22.26 15.05
N LEU A 53 0.51 -21.12 15.15
CA LEU A 53 0.89 -20.46 16.41
C LEU A 53 0.43 -18.99 16.43
N PRO A 54 -0.89 -18.71 16.33
CA PRO A 54 -1.42 -17.36 16.12
C PRO A 54 -1.23 -16.42 17.31
N TRP A 55 -0.80 -16.96 18.47
CA TRP A 55 -0.56 -16.23 19.71
C TRP A 55 0.77 -15.49 19.70
N PHE A 56 1.71 -15.92 18.86
CA PHE A 56 2.98 -15.24 18.66
C PHE A 56 2.86 -14.41 17.39
N ARG A 57 2.92 -13.09 17.53
CA ARG A 57 2.85 -12.15 16.41
C ARG A 57 4.14 -11.35 16.34
N HIS A 58 4.45 -10.84 15.15
CA HIS A 58 5.61 -10.00 14.98
C HIS A 58 5.36 -8.82 14.03
N ASP A 59 6.07 -7.73 14.30
CA ASP A 59 6.29 -6.61 13.39
C ASP A 59 7.81 -6.40 13.28
N GLY A 60 8.39 -6.80 12.15
CA GLY A 60 9.84 -6.86 11.99
C GLY A 60 10.51 -7.74 13.06
N LEU A 61 11.37 -7.12 13.89
CA LEU A 61 12.08 -7.78 14.99
C LEU A 61 11.30 -7.80 16.33
N ARG A 62 10.18 -7.08 16.41
CA ARG A 62 9.36 -7.02 17.62
C ARG A 62 8.48 -8.26 17.71
N LEU A 63 8.56 -8.98 18.82
CA LEU A 63 7.68 -10.11 19.15
C LEU A 63 6.61 -9.66 20.13
N MET A 64 5.38 -10.10 19.89
CA MET A 64 4.21 -9.80 20.72
C MET A 64 3.43 -11.08 21.03
N PHE A 65 2.78 -11.07 22.19
CA PHE A 65 1.90 -12.14 22.63
C PHE A 65 0.44 -11.65 22.58
N GLY A 66 -0.37 -12.31 21.77
CA GLY A 66 -1.76 -11.94 21.58
C GLY A 66 -2.35 -12.67 20.37
N ARG A 67 -3.62 -13.05 20.46
CA ARG A 67 -4.29 -13.80 19.38
C ARG A 67 -4.75 -12.90 18.22
N HIS A 68 -5.01 -11.63 18.50
CA HIS A 68 -5.54 -10.65 17.56
C HIS A 68 -4.60 -9.44 17.46
N PRO A 69 -4.57 -8.74 16.32
CA PRO A 69 -3.84 -7.48 16.19
C PRO A 69 -4.45 -6.40 17.10
N SER A 70 -3.63 -5.45 17.50
CA SER A 70 -4.03 -4.29 18.29
C SER A 70 -3.42 -3.02 17.71
N GLY A 71 -4.17 -1.92 17.73
CA GLY A 71 -3.71 -0.65 17.20
C GLY A 71 -4.79 0.43 17.33
N PRO A 72 -4.49 1.68 16.94
CA PRO A 72 -5.51 2.72 16.89
C PRO A 72 -6.55 2.41 15.80
N PRO A 73 -7.79 2.89 15.96
CA PRO A 73 -8.79 2.83 14.90
C PRO A 73 -8.40 3.74 13.73
N LEU A 74 -8.95 3.48 12.54
CA LEU A 74 -8.62 4.23 11.32
C LEU A 74 -8.96 5.71 11.44
N GLU A 75 -10.08 6.04 12.07
CA GLU A 75 -10.57 7.41 12.27
C GLU A 75 -9.56 8.23 13.07
N ALA A 76 -9.00 7.66 14.13
CA ALA A 76 -8.01 8.33 14.97
C ALA A 76 -6.73 8.68 14.19
N VAL A 77 -6.34 7.87 13.21
CA VAL A 77 -5.18 8.17 12.36
C VAL A 77 -5.54 9.15 11.25
N ALA A 78 -6.73 9.03 10.65
CA ALA A 78 -7.22 9.99 9.66
C ALA A 78 -7.27 11.43 10.20
N GLU A 79 -7.59 11.61 11.49
CA GLU A 79 -7.58 12.93 12.16
C GLU A 79 -6.17 13.57 12.28
N LEU A 80 -5.11 12.75 12.24
CA LEU A 80 -3.73 13.23 12.30
C LEU A 80 -3.22 13.67 10.93
N LEU A 81 -3.78 13.13 9.86
CA LEU A 81 -3.32 13.36 8.49
C LEU A 81 -3.66 14.78 8.01
N PRO A 82 -2.71 15.46 7.33
CA PRO A 82 -3.01 16.73 6.67
C PRO A 82 -4.10 16.58 5.57
N PRO A 83 -4.95 17.60 5.35
CA PRO A 83 -6.05 17.51 4.37
C PRO A 83 -5.59 17.33 2.91
N GLU A 84 -4.34 17.65 2.60
CA GLU A 84 -3.75 17.48 1.27
C GLU A 84 -3.25 16.06 0.98
N VAL A 85 -3.13 15.19 1.99
CA VAL A 85 -2.63 13.82 1.78
C VAL A 85 -3.77 12.86 1.49
N GLU A 86 -3.51 11.86 0.66
CA GLU A 86 -4.41 10.74 0.42
C GLU A 86 -3.96 9.53 1.26
N MET A 87 -4.87 8.58 1.49
CA MET A 87 -4.57 7.35 2.23
C MET A 87 -4.41 6.17 1.27
N LEU A 88 -3.43 5.31 1.55
CA LEU A 88 -3.36 3.97 1.00
C LEU A 88 -3.74 2.97 2.09
N LEU A 89 -4.92 2.38 1.96
CA LEU A 89 -5.42 1.35 2.86
C LEU A 89 -4.88 -0.01 2.40
N ASP A 90 -3.85 -0.56 3.06
CA ASP A 90 -3.34 -1.89 2.72
C ASP A 90 -4.03 -2.98 3.54
N LEU A 91 -4.85 -3.79 2.88
CA LEU A 91 -5.65 -4.82 3.53
C LEU A 91 -4.80 -6.06 3.82
N LYS A 92 -4.42 -6.25 5.09
CA LYS A 92 -3.60 -7.40 5.50
C LYS A 92 -4.40 -8.66 5.81
N CYS A 93 -5.69 -8.52 6.12
CA CYS A 93 -6.60 -9.66 6.14
C CYS A 93 -6.98 -10.03 4.71
N ASP A 94 -6.11 -10.73 3.99
CA ASP A 94 -6.28 -11.06 2.57
C ASP A 94 -6.70 -12.52 2.32
N ARG A 95 -7.10 -13.27 3.35
CA ARG A 95 -7.46 -14.69 3.23
C ARG A 95 -8.77 -15.04 3.91
N GLY A 96 -9.45 -16.03 3.34
CA GLY A 96 -10.64 -16.65 3.94
C GLY A 96 -11.78 -15.67 4.21
N THR A 97 -12.56 -15.96 5.26
CA THR A 97 -13.71 -15.15 5.68
C THR A 97 -13.30 -13.80 6.28
N GLU A 98 -12.08 -13.67 6.80
CA GLU A 98 -11.57 -12.42 7.37
C GLU A 98 -11.44 -11.32 6.32
N ALA A 99 -11.02 -11.67 5.09
CA ALA A 99 -10.96 -10.70 3.99
C ALA A 99 -12.33 -10.10 3.66
N PHE A 100 -13.36 -10.94 3.60
CA PHE A 100 -14.74 -10.49 3.35
C PHE A 100 -15.27 -9.62 4.50
N ARG A 101 -15.00 -10.01 5.75
CA ARG A 101 -15.40 -9.22 6.92
C ARG A 101 -14.73 -7.84 6.94
N LEU A 102 -13.43 -7.78 6.60
CA LEU A 102 -12.69 -6.54 6.55
C LEU A 102 -13.27 -5.59 5.49
N VAL A 103 -13.51 -6.07 4.26
CA VAL A 103 -14.15 -5.28 3.20
C VAL A 103 -15.52 -4.79 3.64
N ARG A 104 -16.36 -5.66 4.20
CA ARG A 104 -17.70 -5.30 4.65
C ARG A 104 -17.69 -4.23 5.73
N LYS A 105 -16.77 -4.33 6.70
CA LYS A 105 -16.61 -3.32 7.76
C LYS A 105 -16.05 -2.02 7.20
N LEU A 106 -15.08 -2.07 6.29
CA LEU A 106 -14.51 -0.88 5.64
C LEU A 106 -15.59 -0.07 4.91
N LEU A 107 -16.51 -0.74 4.22
CA LEU A 107 -17.66 -0.11 3.53
C LEU A 107 -18.70 0.50 4.47
N THR A 108 -18.62 0.26 5.78
CA THR A 108 -19.47 0.92 6.78
C THR A 108 -18.85 2.20 7.35
N LEU A 109 -17.57 2.46 7.06
CA LEU A 109 -16.89 3.65 7.54
C LEU A 109 -17.22 4.86 6.66
N GLU A 110 -17.29 6.04 7.27
CA GLU A 110 -17.49 7.31 6.56
C GLU A 110 -16.15 7.79 5.96
N LEU A 111 -15.71 7.13 4.89
CA LEU A 111 -14.54 7.51 4.11
C LEU A 111 -14.96 8.12 2.78
N ASP A 112 -14.19 9.10 2.29
CA ASP A 112 -14.28 9.56 0.91
C ASP A 112 -13.47 8.60 0.01
N PRO A 113 -14.11 7.76 -0.83
CA PRO A 113 -13.41 6.80 -1.67
C PRO A 113 -12.46 7.47 -2.66
N ALA A 114 -12.75 8.72 -3.06
CA ALA A 114 -11.91 9.46 -3.99
C ALA A 114 -10.55 9.86 -3.37
N ARG A 115 -10.46 9.92 -2.04
CA ARG A 115 -9.22 10.22 -1.30
C ARG A 115 -8.48 8.98 -0.78
N CYS A 116 -8.97 7.80 -1.15
CA CYS A 116 -8.43 6.52 -0.71
C CYS A 116 -7.97 5.68 -1.90
N TYR A 117 -6.78 5.11 -1.75
CA TYR A 117 -6.37 3.92 -2.48
C TYR A 117 -6.57 2.71 -1.59
N VAL A 118 -6.86 1.55 -2.18
CA VAL A 118 -6.95 0.29 -1.43
C VAL A 118 -6.08 -0.77 -2.08
N SER A 119 -5.13 -1.31 -1.33
CA SER A 119 -4.23 -2.38 -1.80
C SER A 119 -4.59 -3.70 -1.13
N SER A 120 -4.51 -4.79 -1.90
CA SER A 120 -4.64 -6.14 -1.35
C SER A 120 -3.98 -7.18 -2.25
N LYS A 121 -3.54 -8.29 -1.66
CA LYS A 121 -3.13 -9.50 -2.41
C LYS A 121 -4.33 -10.38 -2.78
N ASN A 122 -5.50 -10.14 -2.19
CA ASN A 122 -6.75 -10.77 -2.58
C ASN A 122 -7.50 -9.87 -3.56
N TRP A 123 -7.25 -10.07 -4.86
CA TRP A 123 -7.77 -9.17 -5.88
C TRP A 123 -9.29 -9.24 -6.02
N ARG A 124 -9.95 -10.32 -5.58
CA ARG A 124 -11.42 -10.42 -5.57
C ARG A 124 -12.05 -9.46 -4.57
N SER A 125 -11.41 -9.24 -3.43
CA SER A 125 -11.85 -8.29 -2.41
C SER A 125 -11.82 -6.84 -2.90
N LEU A 126 -11.01 -6.54 -3.93
CA LEU A 126 -10.91 -5.20 -4.50
C LEU A 126 -12.10 -4.85 -5.41
N GLU A 127 -12.73 -5.84 -6.06
CA GLU A 127 -13.83 -5.56 -6.99
C GLU A 127 -15.06 -4.93 -6.29
N GLU A 128 -15.33 -5.29 -5.03
CA GLU A 128 -16.43 -4.69 -4.27
C GLU A 128 -16.11 -3.22 -3.95
N LEU A 129 -14.88 -2.94 -3.52
CA LEU A 129 -14.43 -1.59 -3.19
C LEU A 129 -14.35 -0.68 -4.43
N GLU A 130 -13.93 -1.22 -5.57
CA GLU A 130 -13.89 -0.48 -6.84
C GLU A 130 -15.30 -0.02 -7.26
N ARG A 131 -16.34 -0.86 -7.07
CA ARG A 131 -17.73 -0.48 -7.36
C ARG A 131 -18.24 0.66 -6.47
N GLU A 132 -17.70 0.77 -5.26
CA GLU A 132 -18.00 1.84 -4.31
C GLU A 132 -17.11 3.09 -4.53
N GLY A 133 -16.29 3.11 -5.59
CA GLY A 133 -15.52 4.28 -6.03
C GLY A 133 -14.09 4.34 -5.51
N PHE A 134 -13.61 3.33 -4.78
CA PHE A 134 -12.21 3.29 -4.33
C PHE A 134 -11.25 3.04 -5.50
N ARG A 135 -10.06 3.66 -5.45
CA ARG A 135 -8.97 3.37 -6.40
C ARG A 135 -8.18 2.15 -5.93
N THR A 136 -8.39 1.00 -6.57
CA THR A 136 -7.87 -0.28 -6.07
C THR A 136 -6.56 -0.71 -6.72
N TRP A 137 -5.65 -1.25 -5.91
CA TRP A 137 -4.30 -1.66 -6.28
C TRP A 137 -4.10 -3.16 -6.04
N ARG A 138 -3.78 -3.89 -7.10
CA ARG A 138 -3.42 -5.31 -6.97
C ARG A 138 -1.99 -5.45 -6.47
N SER A 139 -1.83 -5.99 -5.25
CA SER A 139 -0.51 -6.18 -4.65
C SER A 139 0.16 -7.48 -5.11
N VAL A 140 1.42 -7.38 -5.55
CA VAL A 140 2.22 -8.46 -6.12
C VAL A 140 3.52 -8.61 -5.31
N ALA A 141 3.56 -9.63 -4.46
CA ALA A 141 4.70 -9.91 -3.58
C ALA A 141 5.63 -11.03 -4.08
N HIS A 142 5.23 -11.79 -5.12
CA HIS A 142 5.93 -12.99 -5.56
C HIS A 142 6.05 -13.08 -7.09
N PRO A 143 7.12 -13.72 -7.62
CA PRO A 143 7.34 -13.86 -9.06
C PRO A 143 6.22 -14.58 -9.81
N TRP A 144 5.61 -15.61 -9.20
CA TRP A 144 4.50 -16.34 -9.82
C TRP A 144 3.24 -15.47 -9.98
N ALA A 145 2.98 -14.57 -9.02
CA ALA A 145 1.85 -13.65 -9.11
C ALA A 145 2.10 -12.59 -10.19
N LEU A 146 3.35 -12.09 -10.30
CA LEU A 146 3.74 -11.20 -11.38
C LEU A 146 3.60 -11.87 -12.74
N ARG A 147 4.06 -13.13 -12.86
CA ARG A 147 3.92 -13.90 -14.10
C ARG A 147 2.45 -14.08 -14.48
N SER A 148 1.61 -14.52 -13.53
CA SER A 148 0.17 -14.69 -13.77
C SER A 148 -0.50 -13.38 -14.21
N LEU A 149 -0.09 -12.24 -13.62
CA LEU A 149 -0.60 -10.92 -13.99
C LEU A 149 -0.17 -10.50 -15.40
N LEU A 150 1.06 -10.83 -15.79
CA LEU A 150 1.63 -10.50 -17.11
C LEU A 150 1.13 -11.43 -18.23
N GLU A 151 0.58 -12.58 -17.88
CA GLU A 151 -0.12 -13.50 -18.77
C GLU A 151 -1.62 -13.15 -18.91
N ASP A 152 -2.14 -12.31 -18.03
CA ASP A 152 -3.50 -11.75 -18.09
C ASP A 152 -3.47 -10.45 -18.90
N ASP A 153 -4.30 -10.36 -19.94
CA ASP A 153 -4.38 -9.18 -20.82
C ASP A 153 -5.22 -8.04 -20.20
N ALA A 154 -5.77 -8.23 -19.01
CA ALA A 154 -6.52 -7.21 -18.31
C ALA A 154 -6.14 -7.11 -16.83
N VAL A 155 -5.97 -5.88 -16.36
CA VAL A 155 -5.92 -5.57 -14.92
C VAL A 155 -7.21 -4.86 -14.56
N PRO A 156 -8.19 -5.57 -13.97
CA PRO A 156 -9.26 -4.91 -13.24
C PRO A 156 -8.68 -4.10 -12.08
N GLY A 157 -8.99 -2.81 -12.02
CA GLY A 157 -8.53 -1.87 -10.99
C GLY A 157 -7.77 -0.66 -11.54
N TYR A 158 -7.36 0.21 -10.61
CA TYR A 158 -6.65 1.45 -10.91
C TYR A 158 -5.14 1.26 -11.15
N ALA A 159 -4.51 0.37 -10.37
CA ALA A 159 -3.07 0.14 -10.45
C ALA A 159 -2.65 -1.28 -10.02
N VAL A 160 -1.39 -1.59 -10.25
CA VAL A 160 -0.68 -2.76 -9.70
C VAL A 160 0.46 -2.24 -8.83
N THR A 161 0.69 -2.89 -7.68
CA THR A 161 1.80 -2.51 -6.78
C THR A 161 2.73 -3.71 -6.57
N VAL A 162 3.98 -3.58 -7.01
CA VAL A 162 4.91 -4.71 -7.18
C VAL A 162 6.12 -4.55 -6.28
N ARG A 163 6.57 -5.66 -5.69
CA ARG A 163 7.84 -5.68 -4.95
C ARG A 163 9.00 -5.28 -5.88
N HIS A 164 9.69 -4.18 -5.58
CA HIS A 164 10.58 -3.49 -6.50
C HIS A 164 11.75 -4.30 -7.12
N PRO A 165 12.30 -5.36 -6.50
CA PRO A 165 13.33 -6.19 -7.13
C PRO A 165 12.82 -6.98 -8.34
N MET A 166 11.50 -7.13 -8.48
CA MET A 166 10.88 -7.82 -9.62
C MET A 166 10.58 -6.88 -10.80
N LEU A 167 10.76 -5.57 -10.61
CA LEU A 167 10.55 -4.58 -11.65
C LEU A 167 11.81 -4.41 -12.50
N THR A 168 11.68 -4.65 -13.79
CA THR A 168 12.76 -4.49 -14.77
C THR A 168 12.37 -3.43 -15.80
N ALA A 169 13.32 -2.57 -16.14
CA ALA A 169 13.15 -1.52 -17.13
C ALA A 169 13.45 -2.03 -18.56
N GLY A 170 13.04 -1.23 -19.56
CA GLY A 170 13.30 -1.47 -20.98
C GLY A 170 12.09 -2.00 -21.76
N PRO A 171 12.20 -2.11 -23.11
CA PRO A 171 11.11 -2.45 -24.04
C PRO A 171 10.30 -3.71 -23.70
N GLU A 172 10.99 -4.70 -23.13
CA GLU A 172 10.42 -5.99 -22.75
C GLU A 172 10.41 -6.19 -21.22
N GLY A 173 10.78 -5.15 -20.48
CA GLY A 173 10.80 -5.13 -19.03
C GLY A 173 9.40 -5.24 -18.42
N SER A 174 9.33 -5.69 -17.18
CA SER A 174 8.05 -5.82 -16.49
C SER A 174 7.34 -4.47 -16.31
N ILE A 175 8.09 -3.36 -16.17
CA ILE A 175 7.48 -2.03 -16.01
C ILE A 175 6.67 -1.65 -17.26
N GLU A 176 7.27 -1.74 -18.45
CA GLU A 176 6.58 -1.36 -19.70
C GLU A 176 5.37 -2.26 -19.97
N ARG A 177 5.50 -3.56 -19.70
CA ARG A 177 4.39 -4.49 -19.86
C ARG A 177 3.22 -4.18 -18.92
N LEU A 178 3.52 -3.87 -17.65
CA LEU A 178 2.48 -3.52 -16.68
C LEU A 178 1.86 -2.14 -16.97
N GLN A 179 2.63 -1.18 -17.49
CA GLN A 179 2.12 0.13 -17.92
C GLN A 179 1.04 0.03 -19.01
N ARG A 180 1.08 -1.02 -19.84
CA ARG A 180 0.01 -1.28 -20.83
C ARG A 180 -1.29 -1.75 -20.20
N LEU A 181 -1.24 -2.26 -18.97
CA LEU A 181 -2.39 -2.78 -18.24
C LEU A 181 -2.97 -1.76 -17.25
N GLY A 182 -2.17 -0.83 -16.75
CA GLY A 182 -2.58 0.19 -15.81
C GLY A 182 -1.39 0.88 -15.14
N LYS A 183 -1.65 1.63 -14.07
CA LYS A 183 -0.59 2.31 -13.32
C LYS A 183 0.28 1.33 -12.56
N VAL A 184 1.57 1.63 -12.43
CA VAL A 184 2.55 0.77 -11.77
C VAL A 184 3.11 1.46 -10.54
N MET A 185 2.94 0.84 -9.37
CA MET A 185 3.53 1.26 -8.11
C MET A 185 4.62 0.26 -7.68
N ALA A 186 5.59 0.72 -6.88
CA ALA A 186 6.68 -0.09 -6.38
C ALA A 186 6.81 -0.03 -4.85
N TRP A 187 7.05 -1.17 -4.20
CA TRP A 187 7.25 -1.24 -2.75
C TRP A 187 8.31 -2.29 -2.34
N THR A 188 8.88 -2.26 -1.14
CA THR A 188 9.21 -1.03 -0.40
C THR A 188 10.59 -0.58 -0.88
N VAL A 189 10.70 0.61 -1.47
CA VAL A 189 11.94 1.10 -2.08
C VAL A 189 12.64 2.03 -1.10
N ASN A 190 13.74 1.55 -0.52
CA ASN A 190 14.49 2.26 0.52
C ASN A 190 15.82 2.84 0.01
N ASP A 191 16.12 2.68 -1.29
CA ASP A 191 17.29 3.27 -1.94
C ASP A 191 16.84 4.40 -2.89
N PRO A 192 17.25 5.66 -2.65
CA PRO A 192 16.91 6.80 -3.51
C PRO A 192 17.35 6.62 -4.98
N ARG A 193 18.48 5.94 -5.23
CA ARG A 193 18.93 5.68 -6.60
C ARG A 193 17.96 4.76 -7.31
N ARG A 194 17.56 3.67 -6.65
CA ARG A 194 16.57 2.74 -7.17
C ARG A 194 15.21 3.41 -7.39
N ALA A 195 14.78 4.30 -6.51
CA ALA A 195 13.53 5.05 -6.70
C ALA A 195 13.58 5.90 -7.98
N ASN A 196 14.66 6.64 -8.20
CA ASN A 196 14.85 7.43 -9.42
C ASN A 196 14.92 6.56 -10.69
N GLU A 197 15.61 5.41 -10.64
CA GLU A 197 15.62 4.45 -11.76
C GLU A 197 14.21 3.97 -12.12
N LEU A 198 13.40 3.64 -11.11
CA LEU A 198 12.03 3.15 -11.32
C LEU A 198 11.12 4.25 -11.89
N VAL A 199 11.19 5.46 -11.34
CA VAL A 199 10.43 6.61 -11.83
C VAL A 199 10.83 6.93 -13.27
N ALA A 200 12.12 6.97 -13.58
CA ALA A 200 12.62 7.20 -14.93
C ALA A 200 12.20 6.10 -15.92
N ALA A 201 12.02 4.86 -15.43
CA ALA A 201 11.50 3.75 -16.20
C ALA A 201 9.96 3.74 -16.34
N GLY A 202 9.25 4.68 -15.72
CA GLY A 202 7.81 4.86 -15.85
C GLY A 202 6.97 4.31 -14.69
N VAL A 203 7.55 4.07 -13.50
CA VAL A 203 6.75 3.77 -12.30
C VAL A 203 5.98 5.01 -11.84
N ASP A 204 4.67 4.87 -11.63
CA ASP A 204 3.74 5.93 -11.22
C ASP A 204 3.82 6.26 -9.72
N GLY A 205 4.46 5.43 -8.90
CA GLY A 205 4.56 5.70 -7.47
C GLY A 205 5.45 4.73 -6.69
N VAL A 206 5.97 5.21 -5.58
CA VAL A 206 6.94 4.48 -4.75
C VAL A 206 6.54 4.55 -3.29
N THR A 207 6.42 3.37 -2.66
CA THR A 207 6.26 3.20 -1.22
C THR A 207 7.63 3.04 -0.55
N SER A 208 7.92 3.84 0.48
CA SER A 208 9.23 3.86 1.16
C SER A 208 9.11 4.06 2.66
N ASP A 209 9.99 3.41 3.43
CA ASP A 209 10.21 3.69 4.86
C ASP A 209 11.04 4.97 5.08
N ARG A 210 11.62 5.53 4.02
CA ARG A 210 12.74 6.47 4.07
C ARG A 210 12.39 7.81 3.45
N PRO A 211 12.26 8.88 4.27
CA PRO A 211 11.92 10.22 3.78
C PRO A 211 12.87 10.74 2.69
N GLU A 212 14.15 10.35 2.74
CA GLU A 212 15.16 10.76 1.75
C GLU A 212 14.84 10.30 0.32
N VAL A 213 14.03 9.25 0.15
CA VAL A 213 13.57 8.75 -1.15
C VAL A 213 12.66 9.78 -1.83
N PHE A 214 11.77 10.42 -1.08
CA PHE A 214 10.81 11.40 -1.61
C PHE A 214 11.49 12.70 -2.05
N SER A 215 12.46 13.17 -1.27
CA SER A 215 13.30 14.33 -1.64
C SER A 215 14.08 14.08 -2.92
N ALA A 216 14.63 12.87 -3.10
CA ALA A 216 15.36 12.49 -4.30
C ALA A 216 14.46 12.42 -5.56
N MET A 217 13.26 11.87 -5.41
CA MET A 217 12.27 11.80 -6.50
C MET A 217 11.80 13.20 -6.93
N SER A 218 11.56 14.09 -5.95
CA SER A 218 11.11 15.47 -6.23
C SER A 218 12.12 16.25 -7.09
N ASN A 219 13.42 16.09 -6.81
CA ASN A 219 14.47 16.73 -7.61
C ASN A 219 14.54 16.22 -9.05
N THR A 220 14.25 14.93 -9.27
CA THR A 220 14.24 14.31 -10.60
C THR A 220 13.05 14.77 -11.44
N VAL A 221 11.90 15.05 -10.82
CA VAL A 221 10.69 15.50 -11.53
C VAL A 221 10.77 16.98 -11.93
N LEU A 222 11.58 17.79 -11.23
CA LEU A 222 11.75 19.22 -11.48
C LEU A 222 12.93 19.58 -12.38
N GLY A 223 13.84 18.63 -12.67
CA GLY A 223 15.01 18.82 -13.53
C GLY A 223 14.77 18.37 -14.96
#